data_AF-I3XZ05-F1
#
_entry.id   AF-I3XZ05-F1
#
_cell.length_a   1.000
_cell.length_b   1.000
_cell.length_c   1.000
_cell.angle_alpha   90.00
_cell.angle_beta   90.00
_cell.angle_gamma   90.00
#
_symmetry.space_group_name_H-M   'P 1'
#
loop_
_entity.id
_entity.type
_entity.pdbx_description
1 polymer ?
#
loop_
_entity_poly.entity_id
_entity_poly.type
_entity_poly.pdbx_seq_one_letter_code
_entity_poly.pdbx_strand_id
1 'polypeptide(L)'
;MKNLFIIRSPLQILNAYEAIAHFELKHNIFLIVQNHLEKNNVQMREMLSMCEYEELIEMPPSKSNYFRYVALTLKLKKQRYNFIFFGNLGSFQKLLLANLEYEKSYLLEDGTSTLVFHKELSEEKQHVSWRDIRFLLAGLHIKRKKPVDYFTIFDLERKGKEEIVQHSFEYLKLRFCQKFLLTNEIYFLGQNLVKSGWVSEEAYVYYIKTIKNYFKNEKIIYIPHRAEMIDSKLRRIEDENFIIFENTMPIELYFMQQKIKPKKILSFYSTSLFTLAKIFDKTLVISYGICLENIKMKKKMRASFIEKFILHAGIEKKEICFHDIN
;
A
#
# COMPACT_ATOMS: atom_id res chain seq x y z
N MET A 1 9.36 -4.70 -27.01
CA MET A 1 8.83 -3.44 -26.43
C MET A 1 9.00 -3.49 -24.93
N LYS A 2 9.17 -2.35 -24.25
CA LYS A 2 9.53 -2.31 -22.82
C LYS A 2 8.30 -2.19 -21.91
N ASN A 3 8.46 -2.52 -20.63
CA ASN A 3 7.45 -2.28 -19.59
C ASN A 3 7.97 -1.26 -18.59
N LEU A 4 7.15 -0.31 -18.15
CA LEU A 4 7.55 0.72 -17.20
C LEU A 4 6.79 0.57 -15.88
N PHE A 5 7.52 0.36 -14.79
CA PHE A 5 6.99 0.30 -13.44
C PHE A 5 7.34 1.59 -12.68
N ILE A 6 6.33 2.38 -12.32
CA ILE A 6 6.49 3.63 -11.57
C ILE A 6 6.14 3.36 -10.11
N ILE A 7 7.18 3.20 -9.28
CA ILE A 7 7.06 2.66 -7.92
C ILE A 7 7.37 3.74 -6.88
N ARG A 8 6.57 3.76 -5.80
CA ARG A 8 6.67 4.69 -4.66
C ARG A 8 6.63 4.01 -3.30
N SER A 9 6.18 2.76 -3.24
CA SER A 9 5.98 2.03 -2.00
C SER A 9 6.44 0.58 -2.11
N PRO A 10 6.83 -0.05 -0.99
CA PRO A 10 7.14 -1.48 -0.94
C PRO A 10 6.01 -2.38 -1.45
N LEU A 11 4.75 -2.06 -1.12
CA LEU A 11 3.60 -2.83 -1.58
C LEU A 11 3.48 -2.83 -3.11
N GLN A 12 3.78 -1.71 -3.76
CA GLN A 12 3.77 -1.65 -5.23
C GLN A 12 4.82 -2.58 -5.84
N ILE A 13 5.92 -2.87 -5.15
CA ILE A 13 6.94 -3.84 -5.63
C ILE A 13 6.42 -5.27 -5.55
N LEU A 14 5.69 -5.65 -4.48
CA LEU A 14 5.04 -6.97 -4.42
C LEU A 14 4.06 -7.16 -5.58
N ASN A 15 3.25 -6.14 -5.87
CA ASN A 15 2.30 -6.20 -6.97
C ASN A 15 3.00 -6.16 -8.34
N ALA A 16 4.12 -5.43 -8.47
CA ALA A 16 4.94 -5.48 -9.67
C ALA A 16 5.55 -6.86 -9.89
N TYR A 17 6.06 -7.50 -8.84
CA TYR A 17 6.59 -8.86 -8.88
C TYR A 17 5.54 -9.87 -9.37
N GLU A 18 4.32 -9.76 -8.85
CA GLU A 18 3.19 -10.58 -9.28
C GLU A 18 2.80 -10.29 -10.74
N ALA A 19 2.73 -9.01 -11.13
CA ALA A 19 2.41 -8.62 -12.51
C ALA A 19 3.46 -9.10 -13.52
N ILE A 20 4.75 -9.05 -13.17
CA ILE A 20 5.83 -9.55 -14.02
C ILE A 20 5.62 -11.03 -14.35
N ALA A 21 5.26 -11.84 -13.36
CA ALA A 21 4.98 -13.25 -13.58
C ALA A 21 3.66 -13.47 -14.34
N HIS A 22 2.58 -12.79 -13.93
CA HIS A 22 1.25 -12.95 -14.52
C HIS A 22 1.21 -12.65 -16.01
N PHE A 23 1.86 -11.56 -16.43
CA PHE A 23 1.91 -11.14 -17.84
C PHE A 23 3.17 -11.61 -18.58
N GLU A 24 3.98 -12.48 -17.95
CA GLU A 24 5.24 -13.01 -18.50
C GLU A 24 6.19 -11.89 -19.02
N LEU A 25 6.32 -10.81 -18.25
CA LEU A 25 6.95 -9.58 -18.69
C LEU A 25 8.46 -9.67 -18.74
N LYS A 26 8.99 -9.34 -19.91
CA LYS A 26 10.43 -9.14 -20.18
C LYS A 26 10.70 -7.67 -20.45
N HIS A 27 11.96 -7.25 -20.39
CA HIS A 27 12.39 -5.88 -20.69
C HIS A 27 11.75 -4.81 -19.77
N ASN A 28 11.89 -5.01 -18.46
CA ASN A 28 11.26 -4.18 -17.44
C ASN A 28 12.16 -2.99 -17.05
N ILE A 29 11.58 -1.79 -16.99
CA ILE A 29 12.20 -0.57 -16.46
C ILE A 29 11.51 -0.23 -15.14
N PHE A 30 12.29 -0.04 -14.08
CA PHE A 30 11.78 0.46 -12.80
C PHE A 30 12.14 1.94 -12.62
N LEU A 31 11.12 2.78 -12.50
CA LEU A 31 11.24 4.18 -12.07
C LEU A 31 10.85 4.29 -10.59
N ILE A 32 11.85 4.38 -9.71
CA ILE A 32 11.65 4.50 -8.26
C ILE A 32 11.55 5.97 -7.87
N VAL A 33 10.36 6.37 -7.44
CA VAL A 33 10.10 7.71 -6.93
C VAL A 33 10.18 7.70 -5.42
N GLN A 34 11.34 8.05 -4.90
CA GLN A 34 11.63 8.04 -3.47
C GLN A 34 10.84 9.13 -2.74
N ASN A 35 10.54 8.89 -1.47
CA ASN A 35 9.93 9.87 -0.58
C ASN A 35 10.90 10.27 0.55
N HIS A 36 10.50 11.20 1.41
CA HIS A 36 11.35 11.68 2.51
C HIS A 36 11.48 10.70 3.68
N LEU A 37 10.80 9.55 3.65
CA LEU A 37 10.91 8.52 4.69
C LEU A 37 11.96 7.50 4.28
N GLU A 38 13.17 7.63 4.81
CA GLU A 38 14.30 6.74 4.47
C GLU A 38 13.98 5.25 4.63
N LYS A 39 13.28 4.88 5.72
CA LYS A 39 12.81 3.49 5.94
C LYS A 39 12.01 2.94 4.75
N ASN A 40 11.20 3.77 4.07
CA ASN A 40 10.46 3.36 2.88
C ASN A 40 11.39 3.11 1.68
N ASN A 41 12.39 3.96 1.48
CA ASN A 41 13.32 3.85 0.36
C ASN A 41 14.27 2.65 0.52
N VAL A 42 14.69 2.35 1.75
CA VAL A 42 15.47 1.14 2.08
C VAL A 42 14.64 -0.12 1.79
N GLN A 43 13.41 -0.19 2.32
CA GLN A 43 12.51 -1.32 2.04
C GLN A 43 12.30 -1.53 0.53
N MET A 44 12.09 -0.46 -0.24
CA MET A 44 11.94 -0.59 -1.69
C MET A 44 13.18 -1.18 -2.36
N ARG A 45 14.38 -0.71 -2.00
CA ARG A 45 15.63 -1.21 -2.60
C ARG A 45 15.88 -2.68 -2.28
N GLU A 46 15.63 -3.11 -1.05
CA GLU A 46 15.72 -4.52 -0.68
C GLU A 46 14.76 -5.39 -1.50
N MET A 47 13.52 -4.93 -1.68
CA MET A 47 12.51 -5.69 -2.43
C MET A 47 12.77 -5.75 -3.94
N LEU A 48 13.42 -4.74 -4.52
CA LEU A 48 13.76 -4.75 -5.95
C LEU A 48 14.69 -5.90 -6.32
N SER A 49 15.44 -6.46 -5.36
CA SER A 49 16.26 -7.65 -5.59
C SER A 49 15.44 -8.89 -5.99
N MET A 50 14.13 -8.89 -5.74
CA MET A 50 13.22 -9.96 -6.18
C MET A 50 12.81 -9.82 -7.64
N CYS A 51 12.91 -8.62 -8.23
CA CYS A 51 12.41 -8.34 -9.57
C CYS A 51 13.53 -8.37 -10.61
N GLU A 52 13.24 -8.95 -11.78
CA GLU A 52 14.13 -8.84 -12.95
C GLU A 52 13.84 -7.57 -13.74
N TYR A 53 14.86 -6.75 -13.96
CA TYR A 53 14.77 -5.48 -14.68
C TYR A 53 16.03 -5.17 -15.49
N GLU A 54 15.87 -4.44 -16.58
CA GLU A 54 16.96 -3.99 -17.46
C GLU A 54 17.51 -2.62 -17.08
N GLU A 55 16.63 -1.73 -16.62
CA GLU A 55 17.00 -0.36 -16.27
C GLU A 55 16.32 0.04 -14.97
N LEU A 56 17.11 0.58 -14.05
CA LEU A 56 16.65 1.21 -12.82
C LEU A 56 16.89 2.71 -12.91
N ILE A 57 15.81 3.49 -12.77
CA ILE A 57 15.84 4.95 -12.73
C ILE A 57 15.39 5.38 -11.34
N GLU A 58 16.30 5.97 -10.56
CA GLU A 58 15.97 6.50 -9.25
C GLU A 58 15.71 8.01 -9.32
N MET A 59 14.59 8.43 -8.72
CA MET A 59 14.25 9.83 -8.54
C MET A 59 14.22 10.14 -7.03
N PRO A 60 15.34 10.65 -6.47
CA PRO A 60 15.43 10.96 -5.05
C PRO A 60 14.49 12.10 -4.65
N PRO A 61 14.13 12.23 -3.37
CA PRO A 61 13.26 13.30 -2.90
C PRO A 61 13.84 14.68 -3.23
N SER A 62 12.97 15.65 -3.54
CA SER A 62 13.36 17.03 -3.83
C SER A 62 12.26 18.00 -3.43
N LYS A 63 12.67 19.24 -3.06
CA LYS A 63 11.77 20.36 -2.77
C LYS A 63 10.94 20.75 -4.00
N SER A 64 11.51 20.64 -5.20
CA SER A 64 10.82 20.89 -6.48
C SER A 64 11.18 19.81 -7.49
N ASN A 65 10.16 19.23 -8.12
CA ASN A 65 10.32 18.14 -9.08
C ASN A 65 9.96 18.55 -10.51
N TYR A 66 9.65 19.82 -10.79
CA TYR A 66 9.17 20.24 -12.12
C TYR A 66 10.15 19.87 -13.25
N PHE A 67 11.37 20.38 -13.19
CA PHE A 67 12.37 20.12 -14.23
C PHE A 67 12.74 18.64 -14.32
N ARG A 68 12.76 17.93 -13.18
CA ARG A 68 12.97 16.48 -13.15
C ARG A 68 11.85 15.73 -13.88
N TYR A 69 10.59 16.09 -13.64
CA TYR A 69 9.45 15.50 -14.32
C TYR A 69 9.51 15.78 -15.82
N VAL A 70 9.85 17.00 -16.24
CA VAL A 70 10.02 17.35 -17.66
C VAL A 70 11.14 16.52 -18.28
N ALA A 71 12.34 16.53 -17.70
CA ALA A 71 13.50 15.81 -18.22
C ALA A 71 13.26 14.30 -18.32
N LEU A 72 12.68 13.70 -17.27
CA LEU A 72 12.33 12.27 -17.28
C LEU A 72 11.25 11.95 -18.31
N THR A 73 10.21 12.79 -18.43
CA THR A 73 9.17 12.59 -19.44
C THR A 73 9.75 12.65 -20.84
N LEU A 74 10.63 13.62 -21.13
CA LEU A 74 11.30 13.74 -22.42
C LEU A 74 12.26 12.57 -22.70
N LYS A 75 12.98 12.07 -21.68
CA LYS A 75 13.83 10.87 -21.80
C LYS A 75 12.96 9.65 -22.14
N LEU A 76 11.92 9.40 -21.36
CA LEU A 76 11.08 8.20 -21.46
C LEU A 76 10.19 8.20 -22.71
N LYS A 77 9.80 9.38 -23.23
CA LYS A 77 8.98 9.52 -24.44
C LYS A 77 9.69 9.03 -25.72
N LYS A 78 11.02 8.88 -25.69
CA LYS A 78 11.81 8.32 -26.80
C LYS A 78 11.62 6.82 -27.01
N GLN A 79 10.88 6.15 -26.13
CA GLN A 79 10.65 4.71 -26.14
C GLN A 79 9.15 4.41 -26.26
N ARG A 80 8.83 3.20 -26.73
CA ARG A 80 7.48 2.64 -26.78
C ARG A 80 7.32 1.55 -25.72
N TYR A 81 6.20 1.56 -25.03
CA TYR A 81 5.91 0.63 -23.95
C TYR A 81 4.76 -0.32 -24.32
N ASN A 82 4.84 -1.57 -23.88
CA ASN A 82 3.63 -2.42 -23.85
C ASN A 82 2.76 -1.93 -22.71
N PHE A 83 3.29 -2.02 -21.49
CA PHE A 83 2.56 -1.69 -20.28
C PHE A 83 3.25 -0.62 -19.45
N ILE A 84 2.42 0.23 -18.83
CA ILE A 84 2.85 1.15 -17.77
C ILE A 84 2.11 0.77 -16.49
N PHE A 85 2.85 0.38 -15.46
CA PHE A 85 2.35 0.03 -14.14
C PHE A 85 2.66 1.15 -13.14
N PHE A 86 1.71 1.50 -12.26
CA PHE A 86 1.90 2.57 -11.27
C PHE A 86 0.94 2.42 -10.09
N GLY A 87 1.35 2.76 -8.86
CA GLY A 87 0.46 2.59 -7.69
C GLY A 87 -0.50 3.75 -7.40
N ASN A 88 -0.32 4.91 -8.01
CA ASN A 88 -1.21 6.06 -7.78
C ASN A 88 -1.23 7.05 -8.96
N LEU A 89 -2.34 7.78 -9.12
CA LEU A 89 -2.52 8.70 -10.24
C LEU A 89 -2.23 10.18 -9.86
N GLY A 90 -1.02 10.43 -9.36
CA GLY A 90 -0.53 11.79 -9.07
C GLY A 90 -0.15 12.58 -10.33
N SER A 91 0.21 13.87 -10.18
CA SER A 91 0.59 14.74 -11.31
C SER A 91 1.71 14.16 -12.19
N PHE A 92 2.68 13.45 -11.62
CA PHE A 92 3.78 12.88 -12.40
C PHE A 92 3.32 11.68 -13.23
N GLN A 93 2.55 10.77 -12.65
CA GLN A 93 1.97 9.65 -13.39
C GLN A 93 1.01 10.12 -14.47
N LYS A 94 0.17 11.13 -14.19
CA LYS A 94 -0.67 11.79 -15.19
C LYS A 94 0.16 12.36 -16.34
N LEU A 95 1.26 13.06 -16.04
CA LEU A 95 2.17 13.62 -17.03
C LEU A 95 2.78 12.52 -17.92
N LEU A 96 3.28 11.43 -17.33
CA LEU A 96 3.83 10.31 -18.09
C LEU A 96 2.76 9.67 -18.98
N LEU A 97 1.60 9.34 -18.43
CA LEU A 97 0.51 8.70 -19.20
C LEU A 97 -0.12 9.63 -20.26
N ALA A 98 0.09 10.94 -20.17
CA ALA A 98 -0.30 11.92 -21.19
C ALA A 98 0.71 12.02 -22.34
N ASN A 99 1.99 11.70 -22.11
CA ASN A 99 3.06 11.96 -23.07
C ASN A 99 3.69 10.70 -23.68
N LEU A 100 3.76 9.61 -22.93
CA LEU A 100 4.34 8.35 -23.39
C LEU A 100 3.43 7.65 -24.40
N GLU A 101 4.03 6.79 -25.22
CA GLU A 101 3.35 5.87 -26.12
C GLU A 101 3.35 4.47 -25.50
N TYR A 102 2.16 3.95 -25.21
CA TYR A 102 1.97 2.67 -24.54
C TYR A 102 0.72 1.96 -25.05
N GLU A 103 0.64 0.64 -24.90
CA GLU A 103 -0.56 -0.16 -25.25
C GLU A 103 -1.63 -0.04 -24.17
N LYS A 104 -1.32 -0.46 -22.94
CA LYS A 104 -2.19 -0.38 -21.75
C LYS A 104 -1.46 0.17 -20.54
N SER A 105 -2.23 0.58 -19.53
CA SER A 105 -1.66 1.05 -18.28
C SER A 105 -2.46 0.52 -17.10
N TYR A 106 -1.77 -0.06 -16.13
CA TYR A 106 -2.38 -0.71 -14.96
C TYR A 106 -2.05 0.06 -13.68
N LEU A 107 -3.07 0.36 -12.90
CA LEU A 107 -2.91 0.81 -11.52
C LEU A 107 -2.61 -0.43 -10.66
N LEU A 108 -1.40 -0.46 -10.07
CA LEU A 108 -1.00 -1.45 -9.08
C LEU A 108 -1.64 -1.14 -7.74
N GLU A 109 -1.89 -2.18 -6.97
CA GLU A 109 -2.41 -2.05 -5.61
C GLU A 109 -1.50 -1.19 -4.71
N ASP A 110 -2.05 -0.11 -4.15
CA ASP A 110 -1.40 0.77 -3.16
C ASP A 110 -2.27 0.92 -1.89
N GLY A 111 -2.94 -0.17 -1.56
CA GLY A 111 -3.80 -0.35 -0.41
C GLY A 111 -5.17 0.30 -0.50
N THR A 112 -5.70 0.71 0.64
CA THR A 112 -7.03 1.36 0.70
C THR A 112 -7.15 2.63 -0.16
N SER A 113 -6.03 3.18 -0.66
CA SER A 113 -6.04 4.25 -1.64
C SER A 113 -6.58 3.82 -3.01
N THR A 114 -6.32 2.59 -3.45
CA THR A 114 -6.84 1.99 -4.69
C THR A 114 -8.36 2.04 -4.73
N LEU A 115 -8.99 1.69 -3.60
CA LEU A 115 -10.46 1.71 -3.43
C LEU A 115 -11.03 3.12 -3.58
N VAL A 116 -10.36 4.11 -2.98
CA VAL A 116 -10.76 5.52 -3.07
C VAL A 116 -10.59 6.01 -4.51
N PHE A 117 -9.47 5.68 -5.16
CA PHE A 117 -9.24 6.03 -6.57
C PHE A 117 -10.27 5.40 -7.50
N HIS A 118 -10.64 4.14 -7.30
CA HIS A 118 -11.66 3.47 -8.10
C HIS A 118 -13.04 4.13 -7.96
N LYS A 119 -13.33 4.71 -6.79
CA LYS A 119 -14.53 5.53 -6.61
C LYS A 119 -14.41 6.88 -7.34
N GLU A 120 -13.33 7.62 -7.10
CA GLU A 120 -13.15 8.97 -7.67
C GLU A 120 -13.04 8.97 -9.20
N LEU A 121 -12.31 8.02 -9.80
CA LEU A 121 -12.16 7.90 -11.25
C LEU A 121 -13.48 7.62 -11.97
N SER A 122 -14.45 7.03 -11.28
CA SER A 122 -15.78 6.79 -11.84
C SER A 122 -16.70 7.99 -11.79
N GLU A 123 -16.43 8.94 -10.87
CA GLU A 123 -17.28 10.09 -10.60
C GLU A 123 -16.78 11.36 -11.32
N GLU A 124 -15.50 11.43 -11.74
CA GLU A 124 -14.89 12.65 -12.29
C GLU A 124 -14.31 12.56 -13.72
N LYS A 125 -14.43 13.68 -14.45
CA LYS A 125 -13.59 14.01 -15.62
C LYS A 125 -12.15 14.23 -15.16
N GLN A 126 -11.15 13.91 -15.99
CA GLN A 126 -9.73 14.08 -15.67
C GLN A 126 -9.43 15.48 -15.07
N HIS A 127 -9.25 15.55 -13.74
CA HIS A 127 -8.93 16.80 -13.06
C HIS A 127 -7.52 17.26 -13.43
N VAL A 128 -7.44 18.47 -13.98
CA VAL A 128 -6.20 19.16 -14.36
C VAL A 128 -5.99 20.33 -13.40
N SER A 129 -4.90 20.30 -12.64
CA SER A 129 -4.55 21.41 -11.74
C SER A 129 -3.89 22.55 -12.51
N TRP A 130 -3.99 23.78 -12.01
CA TRP A 130 -3.19 24.93 -12.48
C TRP A 130 -1.68 24.63 -12.48
N ARG A 131 -1.22 23.79 -11.55
CA ARG A 131 0.18 23.32 -11.48
C ARG A 131 0.57 22.37 -12.62
N ASP A 132 -0.39 21.79 -13.32
CA ASP A 132 -0.14 20.93 -14.47
C ASP A 132 0.00 21.77 -15.75
N ILE A 133 -0.66 22.93 -15.85
CA ILE A 133 -0.64 23.81 -17.03
C ILE A 133 0.77 24.23 -17.44
N ARG A 134 1.68 24.44 -16.47
CA ARG A 134 3.09 24.75 -16.76
C ARG A 134 3.80 23.69 -17.62
N PHE A 135 3.34 22.44 -17.62
CA PHE A 135 3.91 21.40 -18.49
C PHE A 135 3.61 21.66 -19.98
N LEU A 136 2.53 22.38 -20.30
CA LEU A 136 2.25 22.81 -21.68
C LEU A 136 3.35 23.74 -22.21
N LEU A 137 3.93 24.60 -21.35
CA LEU A 137 5.04 25.48 -21.71
C LEU A 137 6.31 24.70 -22.08
N ALA A 138 6.45 23.46 -21.60
CA ALA A 138 7.53 22.55 -21.96
C ALA A 138 7.18 21.65 -23.17
N GLY A 139 6.07 21.93 -23.88
CA GLY A 139 5.61 21.12 -25.01
C GLY A 139 5.06 19.74 -24.61
N LEU A 140 4.67 19.56 -23.35
CA LEU A 140 4.12 18.30 -22.83
C LEU A 140 2.60 18.37 -22.70
N HIS A 141 1.93 17.24 -22.90
CA HIS A 141 0.49 17.10 -22.70
C HIS A 141 0.16 16.83 -21.23
N ILE A 142 -1.05 17.22 -20.82
CA ILE A 142 -1.52 17.09 -19.42
C ILE A 142 -2.79 16.23 -19.29
N LYS A 143 -3.41 15.89 -20.42
CA LYS A 143 -4.58 15.00 -20.48
C LYS A 143 -4.12 13.61 -20.90
N ARG A 144 -4.58 12.61 -20.18
CA ARG A 144 -4.23 11.21 -20.42
C ARG A 144 -4.91 10.71 -21.69
N LYS A 145 -4.18 9.93 -22.49
CA LYS A 145 -4.64 9.44 -23.80
C LYS A 145 -5.60 8.24 -23.71
N LYS A 146 -5.47 7.42 -22.67
CA LYS A 146 -6.14 6.11 -22.55
C LYS A 146 -6.81 5.95 -21.18
N PRO A 147 -7.80 5.04 -21.04
CA PRO A 147 -8.28 4.60 -19.73
C PRO A 147 -7.15 3.97 -18.91
N VAL A 148 -7.40 3.76 -17.62
CA VAL A 148 -6.48 3.07 -16.72
C VAL A 148 -7.18 1.79 -16.28
N ASP A 149 -6.47 0.69 -16.47
CA ASP A 149 -6.83 -0.65 -16.05
C ASP A 149 -6.33 -0.89 -14.62
N TYR A 150 -6.77 -1.97 -13.98
CA TYR A 150 -6.41 -2.29 -12.60
C TYR A 150 -5.71 -3.64 -12.55
N PHE A 151 -4.64 -3.73 -11.77
CA PHE A 151 -4.02 -4.98 -11.36
C PHE A 151 -4.02 -4.99 -9.82
N THR A 152 -4.99 -5.68 -9.23
CA THR A 152 -5.36 -5.51 -7.81
C THR A 152 -5.80 -6.82 -7.15
N ILE A 153 -5.72 -6.85 -5.83
CA ILE A 153 -6.27 -7.93 -5.01
C ILE A 153 -7.76 -7.75 -4.70
N PHE A 154 -8.30 -6.56 -4.93
CA PHE A 154 -9.68 -6.23 -4.63
C PHE A 154 -10.62 -6.73 -5.73
N ASP A 155 -11.77 -7.24 -5.30
CA ASP A 155 -12.88 -7.47 -6.20
C ASP A 155 -13.55 -6.12 -6.47
N LEU A 156 -13.29 -5.55 -7.65
CA LEU A 156 -13.77 -4.24 -8.04
C LEU A 156 -14.82 -4.39 -9.13
N GLU A 157 -15.94 -3.69 -8.97
CA GLU A 157 -16.95 -3.59 -10.02
C GLU A 157 -16.41 -2.80 -11.21
N ARG A 158 -16.63 -3.30 -12.43
CA ARG A 158 -16.32 -2.55 -13.65
C ARG A 158 -17.31 -1.41 -13.85
N LYS A 159 -16.81 -0.21 -14.12
CA LYS A 159 -17.54 1.04 -14.30
C LYS A 159 -17.38 1.68 -15.68
N GLY A 160 -16.59 1.09 -16.56
CA GLY A 160 -16.36 1.61 -17.91
C GLY A 160 -15.61 0.64 -18.81
N LYS A 161 -14.69 1.19 -19.62
CA LYS A 161 -13.89 0.40 -20.57
C LYS A 161 -12.64 -0.20 -19.94
N GLU A 162 -12.31 0.13 -18.70
CA GLU A 162 -11.19 -0.44 -17.98
C GLU A 162 -11.29 -1.96 -17.89
N GLU A 163 -10.13 -2.58 -17.87
CA GLU A 163 -9.93 -3.96 -17.50
C GLU A 163 -9.56 -4.02 -16.01
N ILE A 164 -10.09 -5.04 -15.32
CA ILE A 164 -9.77 -5.31 -13.92
C ILE A 164 -9.16 -6.71 -13.88
N VAL A 165 -7.85 -6.77 -13.71
CA VAL A 165 -7.10 -8.01 -13.55
C VAL A 165 -6.93 -8.26 -12.05
N GLN A 166 -7.76 -9.15 -11.52
CA GLN A 166 -7.69 -9.55 -10.13
C GLN A 166 -6.61 -10.62 -9.93
N HIS A 167 -5.84 -10.52 -8.85
CA HIS A 167 -4.87 -11.54 -8.45
C HIS A 167 -4.96 -11.83 -6.95
N SER A 168 -4.40 -12.95 -6.51
CA SER A 168 -4.33 -13.35 -5.11
C SER A 168 -2.91 -13.65 -4.64
N PHE A 169 -1.91 -13.10 -5.34
CA PHE A 169 -0.49 -13.33 -5.11
C PHE A 169 -0.08 -14.79 -5.42
N GLU A 170 -0.59 -15.34 -6.52
CA GLU A 170 -0.36 -16.70 -6.98
C GLU A 170 1.13 -17.02 -7.11
N TYR A 171 1.88 -16.18 -7.81
CA TYR A 171 3.31 -16.39 -8.05
C TYR A 171 4.13 -16.19 -6.77
N LEU A 172 3.81 -15.16 -6.00
CA LEU A 172 4.44 -14.94 -4.70
C LEU A 172 4.22 -16.16 -3.77
N LYS A 173 2.99 -16.70 -3.73
CA LYS A 173 2.67 -17.90 -2.95
C LYS A 173 3.46 -19.11 -3.43
N LEU A 174 3.53 -19.34 -4.74
CA LEU A 174 4.30 -20.43 -5.33
C LEU A 174 5.78 -20.37 -4.92
N ARG A 175 6.36 -19.17 -4.88
CA ARG A 175 7.78 -18.96 -4.59
C ARG A 175 8.13 -19.05 -3.10
N PHE A 176 7.26 -18.56 -2.22
CA PHE A 176 7.59 -18.37 -0.79
C PHE A 176 6.78 -19.24 0.17
N CYS A 177 5.61 -19.75 -0.21
CA CYS A 177 4.72 -20.46 0.73
C CYS A 177 5.01 -21.95 0.93
N GLN A 178 6.18 -22.43 0.51
CA GLN A 178 6.57 -23.81 0.77
C GLN A 178 7.18 -23.93 2.18
N LYS A 179 6.49 -24.69 3.05
CA LYS A 179 6.92 -25.05 4.43
C LYS A 179 6.97 -23.88 5.42
N PHE A 180 5.83 -23.23 5.66
CA PHE A 180 5.70 -22.30 6.78
C PHE A 180 5.53 -22.99 8.13
N LEU A 181 6.11 -22.38 9.17
CA LEU A 181 5.86 -22.69 10.56
C LEU A 181 4.60 -21.94 11.03
N LEU A 182 3.58 -22.69 11.43
CA LEU A 182 2.40 -22.12 12.07
C LEU A 182 2.78 -21.63 13.47
N THR A 183 2.53 -20.35 13.75
CA THR A 183 2.82 -19.72 15.05
C THR A 183 1.54 -19.50 15.84
N ASN A 184 1.60 -19.67 17.16
CA ASN A 184 0.43 -19.45 18.04
C ASN A 184 0.32 -17.99 18.52
N GLU A 185 1.40 -17.22 18.37
CA GLU A 185 1.43 -15.79 18.69
C GLU A 185 0.43 -15.01 17.84
N ILE A 186 -0.12 -13.97 18.47
CA ILE A 186 -0.95 -12.98 17.82
C ILE A 186 -0.03 -11.89 17.27
N TYR A 187 -0.10 -11.62 15.97
CA TYR A 187 0.61 -10.48 15.38
C TYR A 187 -0.30 -9.27 15.30
N PHE A 188 0.00 -8.23 16.07
CA PHE A 188 -0.76 -6.98 16.04
C PHE A 188 0.01 -5.91 15.27
N LEU A 189 -0.50 -5.56 14.09
CA LEU A 189 0.13 -4.60 13.19
C LEU A 189 -0.29 -3.17 13.55
N GLY A 190 0.67 -2.36 13.99
CA GLY A 190 0.51 -0.94 14.26
C GLY A 190 0.21 -0.12 13.00
N GLN A 191 -0.19 1.13 13.19
CA GLN A 191 -0.54 2.05 12.12
C GLN A 191 -0.12 3.49 12.43
N ASN A 192 0.11 4.26 11.36
CA ASN A 192 0.48 5.66 11.45
C ASN A 192 -0.71 6.59 11.80
N LEU A 193 -1.62 6.18 12.68
CA LEU A 193 -2.89 6.90 12.92
C LEU A 193 -2.67 8.22 13.65
N VAL A 194 -1.74 8.28 14.60
CA VAL A 194 -1.42 9.51 15.36
C VAL A 194 -0.80 10.57 14.44
N LYS A 195 0.33 10.27 13.79
CA LYS A 195 1.04 11.20 12.89
C LYS A 195 0.23 11.55 11.64
N SER A 196 -0.64 10.65 11.16
CA SER A 196 -1.55 10.96 10.04
C SER A 196 -2.79 11.75 10.49
N GLY A 197 -2.90 12.08 11.78
CA GLY A 197 -3.97 12.90 12.35
C GLY A 197 -5.33 12.22 12.36
N TRP A 198 -5.39 10.90 12.50
CA TRP A 198 -6.65 10.16 12.64
C TRP A 198 -7.16 10.20 14.08
N VAL A 199 -6.29 9.96 15.05
CA VAL A 199 -6.61 9.89 16.48
C VAL A 199 -5.57 10.66 17.30
N SER A 200 -5.86 10.95 18.57
CA SER A 200 -4.83 11.43 19.52
C SER A 200 -3.89 10.29 19.93
N GLU A 201 -2.74 10.65 20.49
CA GLU A 201 -1.78 9.67 21.02
C GLU A 201 -2.39 8.90 22.20
N GLU A 202 -3.14 9.58 23.06
CA GLU A 202 -3.84 9.03 24.22
C GLU A 202 -4.87 7.99 23.79
N ALA A 203 -5.70 8.32 22.80
CA ALA A 203 -6.68 7.38 22.24
C ALA A 203 -5.98 6.17 21.61
N TYR A 204 -4.89 6.39 20.86
CA TYR A 204 -4.16 5.29 20.21
C TYR A 204 -3.56 4.31 21.24
N VAL A 205 -2.87 4.82 22.26
CA VAL A 205 -2.33 4.02 23.38
C VAL A 205 -3.44 3.29 24.12
N TYR A 206 -4.59 3.93 24.33
CA TYR A 206 -5.76 3.32 24.93
C TYR A 206 -6.22 2.09 24.13
N TYR A 207 -6.45 2.22 22.82
CA TYR A 207 -6.88 1.08 21.99
C TYR A 207 -5.89 -0.08 22.01
N ILE A 208 -4.58 0.21 21.99
CA ILE A 208 -3.55 -0.84 22.08
C ILE A 208 -3.65 -1.57 23.43
N LYS A 209 -3.79 -0.83 24.54
CA LYS A 209 -3.98 -1.43 25.87
C LYS A 209 -5.26 -2.26 25.95
N THR A 210 -6.34 -1.82 25.33
CA THR A 210 -7.61 -2.56 25.33
C THR A 210 -7.48 -3.87 24.57
N ILE A 211 -6.81 -3.88 23.40
CA ILE A 211 -6.52 -5.11 22.65
C ILE A 211 -5.61 -6.03 23.47
N LYS A 212 -4.56 -5.49 24.10
CA LYS A 212 -3.68 -6.24 25.01
C LYS A 212 -4.48 -6.92 26.12
N ASN A 213 -5.35 -6.19 26.81
CA ASN A 213 -6.16 -6.72 27.91
C ASN A 213 -7.16 -7.79 27.46
N TYR A 214 -7.75 -7.62 26.27
CA TYR A 214 -8.64 -8.62 25.67
C TYR A 214 -7.93 -9.96 25.44
N PHE A 215 -6.64 -9.92 25.09
CA PHE A 215 -5.79 -11.08 24.86
C PHE A 215 -4.76 -11.32 25.98
N LYS A 216 -5.09 -10.97 27.23
CA LYS A 216 -4.13 -11.03 28.36
C LYS A 216 -3.46 -12.40 28.61
N ASN A 217 -4.04 -13.49 28.10
CA ASN A 217 -3.53 -14.86 28.23
C ASN A 217 -2.87 -15.38 26.93
N GLU A 218 -2.77 -14.56 25.89
CA GLU A 218 -2.13 -14.91 24.62
C GLU A 218 -0.93 -13.97 24.40
N LYS A 219 0.14 -14.51 23.82
CA LYS A 219 1.32 -13.71 23.49
C LYS A 219 1.06 -12.87 22.25
N ILE A 220 1.12 -11.55 22.41
CA ILE A 220 1.02 -10.57 21.33
C ILE A 220 2.42 -10.08 20.94
N ILE A 221 2.72 -10.18 19.64
CA ILE A 221 3.84 -9.50 19.00
C ILE A 221 3.27 -8.27 18.30
N TYR A 222 3.48 -7.10 18.89
CA TYR A 222 3.12 -5.83 18.29
C TYR A 222 4.19 -5.39 17.30
N ILE A 223 3.82 -5.18 16.05
CA ILE A 223 4.73 -4.75 14.98
C ILE A 223 4.34 -3.34 14.57
N PRO A 224 5.08 -2.32 15.02
CA PRO A 224 4.73 -0.94 14.71
C PRO A 224 4.83 -0.63 13.23
N HIS A 225 4.04 0.35 12.78
CA HIS A 225 4.14 0.80 11.40
C HIS A 225 5.49 1.53 11.16
N ARG A 226 6.07 1.41 9.96
CA ARG A 226 7.36 2.05 9.59
C ARG A 226 7.46 3.57 9.83
N ALA A 227 6.31 4.24 9.94
CA ALA A 227 6.19 5.69 10.16
C ALA A 227 5.71 6.06 11.58
N GLU A 228 5.38 5.05 12.39
CA GLU A 228 5.04 5.17 13.80
C GLU A 228 6.32 5.38 14.62
N MET A 229 6.21 6.20 15.65
CA MET A 229 7.31 6.48 16.56
C MET A 229 7.07 5.70 17.85
N ILE A 230 8.06 4.93 18.29
CA ILE A 230 7.96 4.17 19.53
C ILE A 230 8.50 5.03 20.65
N ASP A 231 7.59 5.64 21.40
CA ASP A 231 7.88 6.49 22.53
C ASP A 231 7.81 5.72 23.86
N SER A 232 8.09 6.44 24.96
CA SER A 232 8.03 5.89 26.30
C SER A 232 6.63 5.45 26.73
N LYS A 233 5.54 6.01 26.18
CA LYS A 233 4.18 5.58 26.50
C LYS A 233 3.89 4.21 25.90
N LEU A 234 4.28 3.97 24.65
CA LEU A 234 4.15 2.66 24.01
C LEU A 234 5.06 1.61 24.66
N ARG A 235 6.33 1.96 24.95
CA ARG A 235 7.27 1.04 25.62
C ARG A 235 6.79 0.59 27.00
N ARG A 236 6.06 1.44 27.74
CA ARG A 236 5.44 1.07 29.03
C ARG A 236 4.33 0.02 28.91
N ILE A 237 3.89 -0.31 27.70
CA ILE A 237 2.89 -1.36 27.46
C ILE A 237 3.54 -2.74 27.37
N GLU A 238 4.87 -2.83 27.19
CA GLU A 238 5.55 -4.12 27.10
C GLU A 238 5.50 -4.92 28.40
N ASP A 239 5.25 -6.22 28.27
CA ASP A 239 5.42 -7.22 29.32
C ASP A 239 5.67 -8.60 28.68
N GLU A 240 5.63 -9.67 29.48
CA GLU A 240 5.87 -11.04 28.99
C GLU A 240 4.88 -11.50 27.90
N ASN A 241 3.67 -10.93 27.88
CA ASN A 241 2.61 -11.29 26.94
C ASN A 241 2.41 -10.23 25.84
N PHE A 242 3.10 -9.09 25.90
CA PHE A 242 3.04 -8.04 24.87
C PHE A 242 4.44 -7.55 24.53
N ILE A 243 4.96 -7.98 23.38
CA ILE A 243 6.31 -7.65 22.91
C ILE A 243 6.24 -6.68 21.74
N ILE A 244 6.98 -5.57 21.80
CA ILE A 244 7.12 -4.66 20.66
C ILE A 244 8.29 -5.12 19.80
N PHE A 245 7.97 -5.56 18.59
CA PHE A 245 8.94 -6.01 17.59
C PHE A 245 9.08 -4.96 16.48
N GLU A 246 10.19 -4.21 16.50
CA GLU A 246 10.52 -3.24 15.46
C GLU A 246 11.08 -3.94 14.21
N ASN A 247 10.19 -4.25 13.27
CA ASN A 247 10.57 -4.80 11.98
C ASN A 247 11.03 -3.70 11.00
N THR A 248 12.12 -3.94 10.27
CA THR A 248 12.62 -3.04 9.22
C THR A 248 12.05 -3.35 7.85
N MET A 249 11.41 -4.51 7.66
CA MET A 249 10.87 -4.94 6.37
C MET A 249 9.35 -4.68 6.23
N PRO A 250 8.78 -4.78 5.02
CA PRO A 250 7.35 -4.96 4.86
C PRO A 250 6.89 -6.24 5.54
N ILE A 251 5.71 -6.21 6.16
CA ILE A 251 5.26 -7.32 7.01
C ILE A 251 4.99 -8.59 6.20
N GLU A 252 4.46 -8.44 4.99
CA GLU A 252 4.22 -9.54 4.07
C GLU A 252 5.54 -10.29 3.79
N LEU A 253 6.59 -9.54 3.47
CA LEU A 253 7.90 -10.11 3.17
C LEU A 253 8.59 -10.69 4.40
N TYR A 254 8.44 -10.06 5.56
CA TYR A 254 8.96 -10.58 6.83
C TYR A 254 8.42 -11.98 7.10
N PHE A 255 7.09 -12.17 7.07
CA PHE A 255 6.51 -13.48 7.30
C PHE A 255 6.95 -14.51 6.27
N MET A 256 7.02 -14.12 4.99
CA MET A 256 7.49 -15.01 3.93
C MET A 256 8.95 -15.45 4.10
N GLN A 257 9.86 -14.51 4.37
CA GLN A 257 11.29 -14.82 4.53
C GLN A 257 11.59 -15.62 5.80
N GLN A 258 10.92 -15.28 6.91
CA GLN A 258 11.05 -16.03 8.16
C GLN A 258 10.28 -17.34 8.16
N LYS A 259 9.58 -17.63 7.06
CA LYS A 259 8.69 -18.78 6.91
C LYS A 259 7.66 -18.89 8.03
N ILE A 260 7.16 -17.76 8.50
CA ILE A 260 6.14 -17.68 9.54
C ILE A 260 4.77 -17.67 8.87
N LYS A 261 3.88 -18.54 9.33
CA LYS A 261 2.45 -18.45 9.05
C LYS A 261 1.74 -18.07 10.34
N PRO A 262 1.29 -16.82 10.48
CA PRO A 262 0.53 -16.39 11.64
C PRO A 262 -0.78 -17.18 11.75
N LYS A 263 -1.13 -17.68 12.93
CA LYS A 263 -2.49 -18.18 13.18
C LYS A 263 -3.49 -17.03 13.27
N LYS A 264 -3.08 -15.89 13.84
CA LYS A 264 -3.94 -14.73 14.09
C LYS A 264 -3.19 -13.42 13.81
N ILE A 265 -3.82 -12.52 13.04
CA ILE A 265 -3.30 -11.19 12.71
C ILE A 265 -4.36 -10.16 13.04
N LEU A 266 -3.96 -9.12 13.76
CA LEU A 266 -4.81 -8.01 14.17
C LEU A 266 -4.28 -6.71 13.58
N SER A 267 -5.15 -5.78 13.26
CA SER A 267 -4.80 -4.37 13.08
C SER A 267 -6.06 -3.52 13.21
N PHE A 268 -5.94 -2.21 13.07
CA PHE A 268 -7.09 -1.33 12.81
C PHE A 268 -7.46 -1.40 11.30
N TYR A 269 -7.41 -0.27 10.60
CA TYR A 269 -7.69 -0.11 9.16
C TYR A 269 -6.53 -0.44 8.20
N SER A 270 -5.67 -1.42 8.49
CA SER A 270 -4.43 -1.63 7.73
C SER A 270 -4.68 -2.36 6.42
N THR A 271 -4.07 -1.88 5.33
CA THR A 271 -4.01 -2.58 4.05
C THR A 271 -3.42 -3.99 4.19
N SER A 272 -2.46 -4.18 5.11
CA SER A 272 -1.81 -5.47 5.26
C SER A 272 -2.76 -6.58 5.73
N LEU A 273 -3.93 -6.25 6.30
CA LEU A 273 -4.96 -7.24 6.58
C LEU A 273 -5.46 -7.92 5.29
N PHE A 274 -5.66 -7.15 4.22
CA PHE A 274 -6.11 -7.68 2.93
C PHE A 274 -5.04 -8.51 2.23
N THR A 275 -3.80 -8.00 2.19
CA THR A 275 -2.69 -8.72 1.55
C THR A 275 -2.39 -10.02 2.30
N LEU A 276 -2.30 -9.99 3.62
CA LEU A 276 -2.01 -11.17 4.44
C LEU A 276 -3.15 -12.19 4.40
N ALA A 277 -4.41 -11.76 4.32
CA ALA A 277 -5.55 -12.66 4.11
C ALA A 277 -5.48 -13.40 2.75
N LYS A 278 -4.92 -12.76 1.70
CA LYS A 278 -4.72 -13.38 0.38
C LYS A 278 -3.49 -14.28 0.30
N ILE A 279 -2.43 -13.95 1.05
CA ILE A 279 -1.17 -14.70 1.08
C ILE A 279 -1.28 -15.94 1.97
N PHE A 280 -1.91 -15.82 3.14
CA PHE A 280 -1.92 -16.88 4.16
C PHE A 280 -3.31 -17.47 4.37
N ASP A 281 -3.60 -18.56 3.65
CA ASP A 281 -4.86 -19.29 3.80
C ASP A 281 -5.08 -19.75 5.25
N LYS A 282 -6.32 -19.68 5.74
CA LYS A 282 -6.72 -20.09 7.11
C LYS A 282 -6.11 -19.27 8.26
N THR A 283 -5.34 -18.23 7.98
CA THR A 283 -4.95 -17.25 9.00
C THR A 283 -6.17 -16.41 9.39
N LEU A 284 -6.46 -16.32 10.69
CA LEU A 284 -7.53 -15.46 11.19
C LEU A 284 -7.07 -14.00 11.16
N VAL A 285 -7.68 -13.20 10.30
CA VAL A 285 -7.39 -11.78 10.17
C VAL A 285 -8.54 -10.97 10.75
N ILE A 286 -8.24 -10.11 11.73
CA ILE A 286 -9.24 -9.31 12.44
C ILE A 286 -8.89 -7.83 12.33
N SER A 287 -9.86 -7.03 11.91
CA SER A 287 -9.80 -5.57 12.00
C SER A 287 -10.54 -5.09 13.23
N TYR A 288 -9.86 -4.32 14.08
CA TYR A 288 -10.47 -3.60 15.18
C TYR A 288 -10.85 -2.17 14.77
N GLY A 289 -12.14 -1.88 14.81
CA GLY A 289 -12.68 -0.55 14.62
C GLY A 289 -12.33 0.37 15.78
N ILE A 290 -12.07 1.63 15.44
CA ILE A 290 -11.88 2.75 16.36
C ILE A 290 -13.18 3.55 16.37
N CYS A 291 -13.72 3.88 17.54
CA CYS A 291 -14.93 4.70 17.66
C CYS A 291 -14.84 5.95 16.79
N LEU A 292 -15.89 6.23 16.03
CA LEU A 292 -15.95 7.40 15.14
C LEU A 292 -15.79 8.72 15.90
N GLU A 293 -16.15 8.79 17.18
CA GLU A 293 -15.93 9.95 18.06
C GLU A 293 -14.44 10.26 18.26
N ASN A 294 -13.61 9.21 18.37
CA ASN A 294 -12.17 9.31 18.56
C ASN A 294 -11.41 9.57 17.25
N ILE A 295 -12.09 9.45 16.10
CA ILE A 295 -11.55 9.77 14.78
C ILE A 295 -11.81 11.23 14.45
N LYS A 296 -10.76 11.98 14.06
CA LYS A 296 -10.91 13.37 13.62
C LYS A 296 -11.92 13.47 12.47
N MET A 297 -12.79 14.48 12.50
CA MET A 297 -13.91 14.66 11.58
C MET A 297 -13.55 14.44 10.10
N LYS A 298 -12.43 15.03 9.64
CA LYS A 298 -11.94 14.93 8.26
C LYS A 298 -11.56 13.51 7.81
N LYS A 299 -11.46 12.54 8.73
CA LYS A 299 -11.09 11.15 8.47
C LYS A 299 -12.25 10.17 8.61
N LYS A 300 -13.36 10.57 9.25
CA LYS A 300 -14.51 9.67 9.53
C LYS A 300 -15.06 9.02 8.26
N MET A 301 -15.31 9.79 7.20
CA MET A 301 -15.81 9.26 5.92
C MET A 301 -14.87 8.19 5.34
N ARG A 302 -13.55 8.45 5.38
CA ARG A 302 -12.55 7.49 4.90
C ARG A 302 -12.49 6.25 5.78
N ALA A 303 -12.62 6.39 7.09
CA ALA A 303 -12.70 5.26 8.02
C ALA A 303 -13.88 4.36 7.68
N SER A 304 -15.09 4.92 7.63
CA SER A 304 -16.32 4.17 7.30
C SER A 304 -16.25 3.53 5.91
N PHE A 305 -15.59 4.16 4.95
CA PHE A 305 -15.36 3.57 3.63
C PHE A 305 -14.47 2.34 3.70
N ILE A 306 -13.34 2.41 4.41
CA ILE A 306 -12.43 1.26 4.59
C ILE A 306 -13.14 0.12 5.33
N GLU A 307 -13.93 0.42 6.35
CA GLU A 307 -14.70 -0.59 7.11
C GLU A 307 -15.66 -1.39 6.23
N LYS A 308 -16.34 -0.74 5.27
CA LYS A 308 -17.19 -1.46 4.31
C LYS A 308 -16.40 -2.47 3.48
N PHE A 309 -15.19 -2.11 3.07
CA PHE A 309 -14.33 -3.00 2.31
C PHE A 309 -13.72 -4.14 3.13
N ILE A 310 -13.41 -3.90 4.41
CA ILE A 310 -13.00 -4.96 5.34
C ILE A 310 -14.08 -6.05 5.38
N LEU A 311 -15.34 -5.65 5.57
CA LEU A 311 -16.47 -6.59 5.59
C LEU A 311 -16.65 -7.30 4.24
N HIS A 312 -16.57 -6.57 3.13
CA HIS A 312 -16.70 -7.15 1.79
C HIS A 312 -15.58 -8.15 1.47
N ALA A 313 -14.37 -7.93 2.00
CA ALA A 313 -13.25 -8.85 1.86
C ALA A 313 -13.34 -10.09 2.77
N GLY A 314 -14.41 -10.24 3.55
CA GLY A 314 -14.59 -11.34 4.49
C GLY A 314 -13.66 -11.28 5.72
N ILE A 315 -13.06 -10.12 5.99
CA ILE A 315 -12.21 -9.92 7.16
C ILE A 315 -13.10 -9.66 8.38
N GLU A 316 -12.84 -10.37 9.48
CA GLU A 316 -13.61 -10.21 10.72
C GLU A 316 -13.43 -8.78 11.25
N LYS A 317 -14.54 -8.05 11.43
CA LYS A 317 -14.54 -6.74 12.08
C LYS A 317 -15.01 -6.89 13.53
N LYS A 318 -14.22 -6.38 14.46
CA LYS A 318 -14.62 -6.17 15.86
C LYS A 318 -14.62 -4.68 16.15
N GLU A 319 -15.58 -4.20 16.92
CA GLU A 319 -15.58 -2.82 17.38
C GLU A 319 -15.06 -2.74 18.81
N ILE A 320 -14.13 -1.82 19.04
CA ILE A 320 -13.75 -1.41 20.39
C ILE A 320 -14.52 -0.12 20.63
N CYS A 321 -15.73 -0.22 21.15
CA CYS A 321 -16.55 0.94 21.48
C CYS A 321 -16.23 1.47 22.88
N PHE A 322 -16.16 2.79 23.02
CA PHE A 322 -15.98 3.50 24.29
C PHE A 322 -17.22 4.36 24.58
N HIS A 323 -17.53 4.55 25.86
CA HIS A 323 -18.38 5.60 26.41
C HIS A 323 -17.57 6.29 27.54
N ASP A 324 -17.03 7.50 27.28
CA ASP A 324 -16.29 8.44 28.19
C ASP A 324 -14.77 8.32 28.47
N ILE A 325 -13.89 8.60 27.49
CA ILE A 325 -12.48 8.93 27.83
C ILE A 325 -12.49 10.40 28.24
N ASN A 326 -12.87 10.66 29.50
CA ASN A 326 -12.74 11.97 30.13
C ASN A 326 -11.31 12.23 30.60
#